data_AF-A0A242DFY9-F1
#
_entry.id   AF-A0A242DFY9-F1
#
_cell.length_a   1.000
_cell.length_b   1.000
_cell.length_c   1.000
_cell.angle_alpha   90.00
_cell.angle_beta   90.00
_cell.angle_gamma   90.00
#
_symmetry.space_group_name_H-M   'P 1'
#
loop_
_entity.id
_entity.type
_entity.pdbx_description
1 polymer ?
#
loop_
_entity_poly.entity_id
_entity_poly.type
_entity_poly.pdbx_seq_one_letter_code
_entity_poly.pdbx_strand_id
1 'polypeptide(L)'
;PIAGMWEVQVDGDNIEAIKLFVFRKQFLFSEITHCKETRGGWKVYVNGKRKKAFFVDRMMEGANLFLKRIEKANIPIEEMKREKD
;
A
#
# COMPACT_ATOMS: atom_id res chain seq x y z
N PRO A 1 9.15 10.52 -1.54
CA PRO A 1 7.73 10.93 -1.40
C PRO A 1 7.69 12.20 -0.55
N ILE A 2 6.82 13.16 -0.85
CA ILE A 2 6.60 14.29 0.05
C ILE A 2 5.71 13.74 1.18
N ALA A 3 6.12 13.93 2.44
CA ALA A 3 5.31 13.54 3.60
C ALA A 3 3.91 14.17 3.48
N GLY A 4 2.85 13.40 3.72
CA GLY A 4 1.45 13.85 3.59
C GLY A 4 0.86 13.83 2.17
N MET A 5 1.60 13.39 1.14
CA MET A 5 1.04 13.25 -0.21
C MET A 5 -0.02 12.12 -0.32
N TRP A 6 0.11 11.11 0.54
CA TRP A 6 -0.79 9.97 0.64
C TRP A 6 -1.06 9.66 2.11
N GLU A 7 -2.33 9.49 2.43
CA GLU A 7 -2.81 8.91 3.69
C GLU A 7 -3.56 7.63 3.33
N VAL A 8 -3.35 6.57 4.09
CA VAL A 8 -4.08 5.31 3.92
C VAL A 8 -4.69 4.94 5.25
N GLN A 9 -6.00 4.78 5.29
CA GLN A 9 -6.71 4.29 6.47
C GLN A 9 -7.13 2.84 6.21
N VAL A 10 -6.94 2.00 7.22
CA VAL A 10 -7.27 0.58 7.15
C VAL A 10 -8.31 0.29 8.23
N ASP A 11 -9.48 -0.17 7.80
CA ASP A 11 -10.57 -0.61 8.68
C ASP A 11 -11.05 -1.99 8.25
N GLY A 12 -10.60 -3.01 8.97
CA GLY A 12 -10.84 -4.41 8.63
C GLY A 12 -10.32 -4.77 7.23
N ASP A 13 -11.26 -5.01 6.31
CA ASP A 13 -10.98 -5.37 4.91
C ASP A 13 -11.04 -4.17 3.94
N ASN A 14 -11.46 -3.01 4.44
CA ASN A 14 -11.55 -1.78 3.67
C ASN A 14 -10.26 -0.96 3.81
N ILE A 15 -9.87 -0.37 2.69
CA ILE A 15 -8.73 0.53 2.59
C ILE A 15 -9.23 1.83 1.97
N GLU A 16 -9.11 2.93 2.69
CA GLU A 16 -9.30 4.26 2.11
C GLU A 16 -7.93 4.86 1.79
N ALA A 17 -7.64 5.07 0.50
CA ALA A 17 -6.47 5.79 0.05
C ALA A 17 -6.85 7.24 -0.27
N ILE A 18 -6.26 8.18 0.46
CA ILE A 18 -6.45 9.61 0.31
C ILE A 18 -5.19 10.19 -0.32
N LYS A 19 -5.34 10.85 -1.46
CA LYS A 19 -4.27 11.54 -2.17
C LYS A 19 -4.48 13.04 -2.09
N LEU A 20 -3.44 13.78 -1.70
CA LEU A 20 -3.47 15.25 -1.58
C LEU A 20 -4.64 15.76 -0.72
N PHE A 21 -5.07 15.01 0.30
CA PHE A 21 -6.19 15.35 1.19
C PHE A 21 -7.58 15.53 0.55
N VAL A 22 -7.71 15.38 -0.78
CA VAL A 22 -8.97 15.63 -1.52
C VAL A 22 -9.44 14.43 -2.34
N PHE A 23 -8.53 13.61 -2.86
CA PHE A 23 -8.91 12.47 -3.70
C PHE A 23 -8.97 11.20 -2.85
N ARG A 24 -10.19 10.76 -2.54
CA ARG A 24 -10.43 9.53 -1.79
C ARG A 24 -10.80 8.40 -2.73
N LYS A 25 -10.22 7.23 -2.53
CA LYS A 25 -10.61 5.99 -3.19
C LYS A 25 -10.63 4.86 -2.18
N GLN A 26 -11.69 4.07 -2.25
CA GLN A 26 -11.82 2.86 -1.46
C GLN A 26 -11.33 1.66 -2.27
N PHE A 27 -10.71 0.72 -1.56
CA PHE A 27 -10.25 -0.56 -2.07
C PHE A 27 -10.55 -1.63 -1.04
N LEU A 28 -10.72 -2.86 -1.50
CA LEU A 28 -10.72 -4.05 -0.66
C LEU A 28 -9.35 -4.73 -0.72
N PHE A 29 -8.94 -5.37 0.36
CA PHE A 29 -7.74 -6.22 0.34
C PHE A 29 -7.84 -7.32 -0.73
N SER A 30 -9.04 -7.86 -0.98
CA SER A 30 -9.28 -8.89 -2.01
C SER A 30 -9.02 -8.40 -3.44
N GLU A 31 -9.01 -7.09 -3.68
CA GLU A 31 -8.68 -6.52 -4.99
C GLU A 31 -7.16 -6.44 -5.23
N ILE A 32 -6.35 -6.48 -4.17
CA ILE A 32 -4.90 -6.36 -4.24
C ILE A 32 -4.30 -7.63 -4.86
N THR A 33 -3.48 -7.44 -5.90
CA THR A 33 -2.79 -8.55 -6.57
C THR A 33 -1.39 -8.73 -6.03
N HIS A 34 -0.68 -7.63 -5.79
CA HIS A 34 0.67 -7.64 -5.23
C HIS A 34 1.04 -6.25 -4.68
N CYS A 35 2.04 -6.26 -3.82
CA CYS A 35 2.72 -5.07 -3.33
C CYS A 35 4.17 -5.06 -3.84
N LYS A 36 4.74 -3.87 -4.03
CA LYS A 36 6.17 -3.71 -4.33
C LYS A 36 6.82 -2.86 -3.26
N GLU A 37 7.77 -3.44 -2.56
CA GLU A 37 8.55 -2.74 -1.55
C GLU A 37 9.47 -1.69 -2.20
N THR A 38 9.60 -0.56 -1.51
CA THR A 38 10.51 0.53 -1.84
C THR A 38 11.12 1.04 -0.55
N ARG A 39 12.19 1.85 -0.64
CA ARG A 39 12.84 2.46 0.51
C ARG A 39 11.87 3.19 1.47
N GLY A 40 10.78 3.76 0.97
CA GLY A 40 9.82 4.54 1.77
C GLY A 40 8.54 3.80 2.16
N GLY A 41 8.34 2.55 1.75
CA GLY A 41 7.07 1.85 1.93
C GLY A 41 6.68 1.01 0.72
N TRP A 42 5.39 0.82 0.48
CA TRP A 42 4.88 -0.16 -0.49
C TRP A 42 4.00 0.48 -1.56
N LYS A 43 4.30 0.19 -2.83
CA LYS A 43 3.38 0.47 -3.94
C LYS A 43 2.38 -0.67 -4.01
N VAL A 44 1.08 -0.36 -4.01
CA VAL A 44 0.02 -1.36 -4.02
C VAL A 44 -0.63 -1.42 -5.39
N TYR A 45 -0.83 -2.63 -5.90
CA TYR A 45 -1.42 -2.91 -7.20
C TYR A 45 -2.67 -3.75 -7.04
N VAL A 46 -3.70 -3.43 -7.82
CA VAL A 46 -5.00 -4.12 -7.79
C VAL A 46 -5.32 -4.67 -9.17
N ASN A 47 -6.22 -5.65 -9.22
CA ASN A 47 -6.58 -6.34 -10.45
C ASN A 47 -7.07 -5.35 -11.54
N GLY A 48 -6.74 -5.62 -12.79
CA GLY A 48 -7.11 -4.78 -13.94
C GLY A 48 -6.39 -3.44 -14.07
N LYS A 49 -5.40 -3.11 -13.21
CA LYS A 49 -4.65 -1.85 -13.29
C LYS A 49 -3.15 -2.06 -13.52
N ARG A 50 -2.63 -1.48 -14.62
CA ARG A 50 -1.18 -1.47 -14.94
C ARG A 50 -0.36 -0.52 -14.07
N LYS A 51 -0.98 0.51 -13.51
CA LYS A 51 -0.34 1.51 -12.65
C LYS A 51 -0.65 1.19 -11.19
N LYS A 52 0.26 1.56 -10.27
CA LYS A 52 0.00 1.46 -8.83
C LYS A 52 -1.31 2.16 -8.48
N ALA A 53 -2.11 1.54 -7.63
CA ALA A 53 -3.37 2.09 -7.15
C ALA A 53 -3.12 3.19 -6.11
N PHE A 54 -2.34 2.87 -5.09
CA PHE A 54 -1.94 3.78 -4.03
C PHE A 54 -0.56 3.42 -3.47
N PHE A 55 -0.10 4.21 -2.50
CA PHE A 55 1.18 4.00 -1.82
C PHE A 55 0.94 4.02 -0.32
N VAL A 56 1.47 3.02 0.38
CA VAL A 56 1.50 2.95 1.84
C VAL A 56 2.87 3.42 2.28
N ASP A 57 2.93 4.58 2.93
CA ASP A 57 4.17 5.10 3.51
C ASP A 57 4.56 4.25 4.73
N ARG A 58 5.85 4.03 4.96
CA ARG A 58 6.30 3.27 6.13
C ARG A 58 6.04 4.02 7.44
N MET A 59 5.97 5.34 7.39
CA MET A 59 5.83 6.21 8.56
C MET A 59 4.38 6.47 8.97
N MET A 60 3.38 6.06 8.17
CA MET A 60 1.98 6.22 8.56
C MET A 60 1.56 5.20 9.63
N GLU A 61 0.72 5.63 10.55
CA GLU A 61 0.25 4.81 11.68
C GLU A 61 -0.38 3.48 11.22
N GLY A 62 -1.17 3.52 10.14
CA GLY A 62 -1.81 2.33 9.56
C GLY A 62 -0.87 1.36 8.82
N ALA A 63 0.42 1.65 8.65
CA ALA A 63 1.33 0.82 7.85
C ALA A 63 1.49 -0.59 8.41
N ASN A 64 1.64 -0.70 9.74
CA ASN A 64 1.80 -1.99 10.41
C ASN A 64 0.51 -2.84 10.30
N LEU A 65 -0.66 -2.20 10.41
CA LEU A 65 -1.94 -2.90 10.27
C LEU A 65 -2.12 -3.39 8.83
N PHE A 66 -1.78 -2.55 7.85
CA PHE A 66 -1.77 -2.92 6.44
C PHE A 66 -0.90 -4.16 6.18
N LEU A 67 0.35 -4.17 6.66
CA LEU A 67 1.26 -5.32 6.48
C LEU A 67 0.73 -6.61 7.10
N LYS A 68 0.23 -6.55 8.34
CA LYS A 68 -0.39 -7.72 9.00
C LYS A 68 -1.55 -8.29 8.17
N ARG A 69 -2.33 -7.43 7.53
CA ARG A 69 -3.46 -7.86 6.70
C ARG A 69 -3.02 -8.42 5.35
N ILE A 70 -1.97 -7.86 4.73
CA ILE A 70 -1.30 -8.41 3.53
C ILE A 70 -0.78 -9.82 3.79
N GLU A 71 -0.08 -10.02 4.92
CA GLU A 71 0.43 -11.32 5.35
C GLU A 71 -0.73 -12.31 5.57
N LYS A 72 -1.75 -11.93 6.32
CA LYS A 72 -2.96 -12.76 6.55
C LYS A 72 -3.69 -13.12 5.25
N ALA A 73 -3.64 -12.26 4.24
CA ALA A 73 -4.27 -12.47 2.94
C ALA A 73 -3.39 -13.27 1.96
N ASN A 74 -2.15 -13.63 2.33
CA ASN A 74 -1.16 -14.23 1.44
C ASN A 74 -0.92 -13.40 0.15
N ILE A 75 -0.98 -12.07 0.25
CA ILE A 75 -0.73 -11.19 -0.89
C ILE A 75 0.80 -11.04 -1.05
N PRO A 76 1.36 -11.31 -2.24
CA PRO A 76 2.81 -11.26 -2.44
C PRO A 76 3.36 -9.84 -2.33
N ILE A 77 4.53 -9.73 -1.71
CA ILE A 77 5.34 -8.51 -1.68
C ILE A 77 6.61 -8.76 -2.50
N GLU A 78 6.77 -8.01 -3.58
CA GLU A 78 8.05 -7.94 -4.30
C GLU A 78 9.05 -7.13 -3.49
N GLU A 79 10.04 -7.81 -2.93
CA GLU A 79 11.11 -7.17 -2.16
C GLU A 79 11.97 -6.25 -3.02
N MET A 80 12.46 -5.17 -2.42
CA MET A 80 13.42 -4.29 -3.07
C MET A 80 14.76 -5.04 -3.17
N LYS A 81 15.29 -5.19 -4.40
CA LYS A 81 16.65 -5.70 -4.60
C LYS A 81 17.63 -4.80 -3.84
N ARG A 82 18.22 -5.32 -2.77
CA ARG A 82 19.36 -4.69 -2.11
C ARG A 82 20.57 -5.03 -2.95
N GLU A 83 21.22 -4.02 -3.54
CA GLU A 83 22.59 -4.24 -4.03
C GLU A 83 23.42 -4.66 -2.82
N LYS A 84 24.11 -5.79 -2.95
CA LYS A 84 25.11 -6.19 -1.96
C LYS A 84 26.27 -5.23 -2.14
N ASP A 85 26.51 -4.41 -1.11
CA ASP A 85 27.73 -3.61 -0.97
C ASP A 85 28.98 -4.50 -1.04
#